data_AF-A0A7J9GFF7-F1
#
_entry.id   AF-A0A7J9GFF7-F1
#
_cell.length_a   1.000
_cell.length_b   1.000
_cell.length_c   1.000
_cell.angle_alpha   90.00
_cell.angle_beta   90.00
_cell.angle_gamma   90.00
#
_symmetry.space_group_name_H-M   'P 1'
#
loop_
_entity.id
_entity.type
_entity.pdbx_description
1 polymer ?
#
loop_
_entity_poly.entity_id
_entity_poly.type
_entity_poly.pdbx_seq_one_letter_code
_entity_poly.pdbx_strand_id
1 'polypeptide(L)'
;MAKPIPKVGSRRNGRSSARKSAGRILKGVIHVQASFNNTIVTVTDVQHRVISWSSVGTCGFKVTRKSAPFAAQTATGNVIQAIVEQGMQRAEVMIKGPSLKRDAALRPIVEV
;
A
#
# COMPACT_ATOMS: atom_id res chain seq x y z
N MET A 1 -14.10 41.77 -3.79
CA MET A 1 -14.88 40.54 -3.56
C MET A 1 -14.12 39.35 -4.15
N ALA A 2 -13.44 38.57 -3.31
CA ALA A 2 -12.71 37.39 -3.75
C ALA A 2 -13.65 36.17 -3.76
N LYS A 3 -13.78 35.49 -4.91
CA LYS A 3 -14.57 34.26 -5.00
C LYS A 3 -13.87 33.15 -4.21
N PRO A 4 -14.60 32.38 -3.36
CA PRO A 4 -13.99 31.28 -2.62
C PRO A 4 -13.58 30.16 -3.57
N ILE A 5 -12.32 29.71 -3.47
CA ILE A 5 -11.78 28.59 -4.22
C ILE A 5 -12.49 27.30 -3.73
N PRO A 6 -13.17 26.54 -4.60
CA PRO A 6 -13.81 25.30 -4.19
C PRO A 6 -12.75 24.31 -3.71
N LYS A 7 -12.83 23.91 -2.44
CA LYS A 7 -12.04 22.79 -1.90
C LYS A 7 -12.42 21.55 -2.70
N VAL A 8 -11.55 21.14 -3.63
CA VAL A 8 -11.65 19.87 -4.36
C VAL A 8 -11.90 18.77 -3.33
N GLY A 9 -13.14 18.30 -3.29
CA GLY A 9 -13.56 17.19 -2.46
C GLY A 9 -12.68 16.01 -2.78
N SER A 10 -12.24 15.31 -1.73
CA SER A 10 -11.58 14.02 -1.85
C SER A 10 -12.41 13.16 -2.80
N ARG A 11 -11.92 12.95 -4.04
CA ARG A 11 -12.42 11.91 -4.91
C ARG A 11 -12.11 10.61 -4.19
N ARG A 12 -13.04 10.17 -3.33
CA ARG A 12 -13.11 8.78 -2.91
C ARG A 12 -13.32 8.04 -4.22
N ASN A 13 -12.24 7.53 -4.80
CA ASN A 13 -12.32 6.55 -5.86
C ASN A 13 -13.07 5.37 -5.24
N GLY A 14 -14.39 5.36 -5.42
CA GLY A 14 -15.21 4.19 -5.22
C GLY A 14 -14.74 3.16 -6.22
N ARG A 15 -13.73 2.38 -5.86
CA ARG A 15 -13.47 1.12 -6.53
C ARG A 15 -14.48 0.13 -6.01
N SER A 16 -15.62 0.11 -6.68
CA SER A 16 -16.40 -1.10 -6.85
C SER A 16 -15.49 -2.14 -7.50
N SER A 17 -14.95 -3.05 -6.70
CA SER A 17 -14.59 -4.37 -7.19
C SER A 17 -15.27 -5.37 -6.29
N ALA A 18 -16.19 -6.11 -6.90
CA ALA A 18 -17.01 -7.15 -6.31
C ALA A 18 -16.31 -7.87 -5.16
N ARG A 19 -17.06 -8.09 -4.07
CA ARG A 19 -16.75 -9.06 -3.03
C ARG A 19 -16.64 -10.45 -3.66
N LYS A 20 -15.54 -10.74 -4.34
CA LYS A 20 -15.09 -12.11 -4.49
C LYS A 20 -14.55 -12.46 -3.12
N SER A 21 -15.29 -13.32 -2.42
CA SER A 21 -14.76 -14.14 -1.34
C SER A 21 -13.47 -14.77 -1.86
N ALA A 22 -12.36 -14.09 -1.63
CA ALA A 22 -11.06 -14.68 -1.87
C ALA A 22 -10.95 -15.74 -0.78
N GLY A 23 -10.81 -17.00 -1.19
CA GLY A 23 -10.53 -18.07 -0.25
C GLY A 23 -9.35 -17.68 0.63
N ARG A 24 -9.27 -18.22 1.85
CA ARG A 24 -8.18 -17.91 2.77
C ARG A 24 -6.84 -18.26 2.13
N ILE A 25 -6.11 -17.24 1.67
CA ILE A 25 -4.79 -17.41 1.06
C ILE A 25 -3.79 -17.48 2.20
N LEU A 26 -3.20 -18.66 2.43
CA LEU A 26 -2.28 -18.88 3.54
C LEU A 26 -0.87 -18.31 3.29
N LYS A 27 -0.46 -18.26 2.01
CA LYS A 27 0.90 -17.89 1.56
C LYS A 27 0.84 -16.95 0.37
N GLY A 28 1.84 -16.08 0.23
CA GLY A 28 2.02 -15.28 -0.98
C GLY A 28 3.21 -14.33 -0.89
N VAL A 29 3.19 -13.26 -1.68
CA VAL A 29 4.34 -12.39 -1.89
C VAL A 29 3.94 -10.92 -1.77
N ILE A 30 4.72 -10.15 -1.01
CA ILE A 30 4.62 -8.69 -0.86
C ILE A 30 5.67 -8.05 -1.75
N HIS A 31 5.22 -7.40 -2.80
CA HIS A 31 6.06 -6.60 -3.69
C HIS A 31 6.10 -5.15 -3.21
N VAL A 32 7.29 -4.68 -2.84
CA VAL A 32 7.55 -3.28 -2.48
C VAL A 32 8.33 -2.62 -3.60
N GLN A 33 7.64 -1.79 -4.39
CA GLN A 33 8.29 -0.95 -5.39
C GLN A 33 8.58 0.41 -4.77
N ALA A 34 9.86 0.67 -4.49
CA ALA A 34 10.30 1.91 -3.90
C ALA A 34 11.06 2.76 -4.94
N SER A 35 10.48 3.92 -5.25
CA SER A 35 11.07 4.97 -6.07
C SER A 35 11.33 6.21 -5.21
N PHE A 36 12.09 7.16 -5.74
CA PHE A 36 12.36 8.45 -5.07
C PHE A 36 11.06 9.17 -4.67
N ASN A 37 10.06 9.16 -5.57
CA ASN A 37 8.86 9.98 -5.43
C ASN A 37 7.62 9.20 -4.97
N ASN A 38 7.70 7.86 -4.92
CA ASN A 38 6.56 7.02 -4.53
C ASN A 38 7.01 5.65 -4.02
N THR A 39 6.22 5.08 -3.10
CA THR A 39 6.32 3.68 -2.69
C THR A 39 4.98 3.01 -2.96
N ILE A 40 5.01 1.89 -3.68
CA ILE A 40 3.84 1.09 -4.00
C ILE A 40 4.05 -0.29 -3.37
N VAL A 41 3.08 -0.73 -2.59
CA VAL A 41 3.08 -2.04 -1.94
C VAL A 41 1.94 -2.84 -2.55
N THR A 42 2.27 -3.98 -3.12
CA THR A 42 1.31 -4.88 -3.77
C THR A 42 1.45 -6.26 -3.16
N VAL A 43 0.34 -6.89 -2.82
CA VAL A 43 0.34 -8.26 -2.33
C VAL A 43 -0.28 -9.15 -3.38
N THR A 44 0.42 -10.23 -3.66
CA THR A 44 0.00 -11.26 -4.60
C THR A 44 -0.02 -12.62 -3.96
N ASP A 45 -0.85 -13.51 -4.48
CA ASP A 45 -0.75 -14.95 -4.24
C ASP A 45 0.48 -15.54 -4.96
N VAL A 46 0.78 -16.81 -4.72
CA VAL A 46 1.82 -17.60 -5.41
C VAL A 46 1.59 -17.65 -6.92
N GLN A 47 0.33 -17.54 -7.36
CA GLN A 47 -0.04 -17.43 -8.78
C GLN A 47 0.06 -16.00 -9.35
N HIS A 48 0.73 -15.08 -8.64
CA HIS A 48 0.87 -13.67 -9.00
C HIS A 48 -0.45 -12.91 -9.20
N ARG A 49 -1.55 -13.41 -8.62
CA ARG A 49 -2.83 -12.69 -8.59
C ARG A 49 -2.80 -11.63 -7.50
N VAL A 50 -3.08 -10.37 -7.85
CA VAL A 50 -3.14 -9.26 -6.89
C VAL A 50 -4.35 -9.41 -5.97
N ILE A 51 -4.09 -9.45 -4.67
CA ILE A 51 -5.10 -9.53 -3.60
C ILE A 51 -5.46 -8.10 -3.18
N SER A 52 -4.44 -7.34 -2.80
CA SER A 52 -4.58 -5.96 -2.34
C SER A 52 -3.33 -5.17 -2.70
N TRP A 53 -3.48 -3.86 -2.81
CA TRP A 53 -2.37 -2.95 -3.02
C TRP A 53 -2.68 -1.59 -2.43
N SER A 54 -1.62 -0.90 -2.02
CA SER A 54 -1.67 0.48 -1.59
C SER A 54 -0.45 1.22 -2.08
N SER A 55 -0.56 2.53 -2.12
CA SER A 55 0.56 3.40 -2.41
C SER A 55 0.51 4.60 -1.50
N VAL A 56 1.66 5.25 -1.36
CA VAL A 56 1.77 6.51 -0.61
C VAL A 56 0.80 7.57 -1.15
N GLY A 57 0.54 7.57 -2.46
CA GLY A 57 -0.48 8.43 -3.07
C GLY A 57 -1.92 8.07 -2.66
N THR A 58 -2.24 6.78 -2.55
CA THR A 58 -3.56 6.29 -2.13
C THR A 58 -3.87 6.66 -0.68
N CYS A 59 -2.85 6.70 0.18
CA CYS A 59 -2.97 7.14 1.58
C CYS A 59 -3.13 8.67 1.76
N GLY A 60 -3.20 9.44 0.68
CA GLY A 60 -3.44 10.89 0.74
C GLY A 60 -2.19 11.75 0.96
N PHE A 61 -0.99 11.18 0.94
CA PHE A 61 0.25 11.97 1.04
C PHE A 61 0.48 12.75 -0.25
N LYS A 62 0.68 14.07 -0.11
CA LYS A 62 0.93 14.98 -1.22
C LYS A 62 2.43 15.21 -1.42
N VAL A 63 2.84 15.29 -2.70
CA VAL A 63 4.15 15.72 -3.23
C VAL A 63 5.34 15.49 -2.28
N THR A 64 5.69 16.50 -1.48
CA THR A 64 6.89 16.49 -0.60
C THR A 64 6.80 15.46 0.52
N ARG A 65 5.59 15.12 1.00
CA ARG A 65 5.41 14.10 2.04
C ARG A 65 5.47 12.67 1.48
N LYS A 66 5.47 12.48 0.16
CA LYS A 66 5.61 11.14 -0.46
C LYS A 66 7.02 10.57 -0.36
N SER A 67 8.03 11.43 -0.16
CA SER A 67 9.41 11.02 0.05
C SER A 67 9.72 10.65 1.50
N ALA A 68 8.83 10.97 2.44
CA ALA A 68 9.05 10.68 3.86
C ALA A 68 8.93 9.17 4.16
N PRO A 69 9.76 8.63 5.08
CA PRO A 69 9.71 7.23 5.47
C PRO A 69 8.38 6.86 6.14
N PHE A 70 7.81 7.76 6.94
CA PHE A 70 6.50 7.57 7.59
C PHE A 70 5.38 7.31 6.58
N ALA A 71 5.45 7.91 5.40
CA ALA A 71 4.44 7.73 4.37
C ALA A 71 4.47 6.30 3.79
N ALA A 72 5.66 5.70 3.70
CA ALA A 72 5.83 4.30 3.31
C ALA A 72 5.34 3.34 4.41
N GLN A 73 5.54 3.69 5.68
CA GLN A 73 5.02 2.92 6.81
C GLN A 73 3.49 2.83 6.77
N THR A 74 2.81 3.98 6.62
CA THR A 74 1.35 4.03 6.53
C THR A 74 0.81 3.25 5.34
N ALA A 75 1.46 3.37 4.17
CA ALA A 75 1.04 2.62 2.99
C ALA A 75 1.16 1.10 3.18
N THR A 76 2.24 0.66 3.84
CA THR A 76 2.48 -0.76 4.13
C THR A 76 1.52 -1.27 5.19
N GLY A 77 1.30 -0.52 6.28
CA GLY A 77 0.34 -0.87 7.33
C GLY A 77 -1.09 -1.08 6.82
N ASN A 78 -1.56 -0.22 5.91
CA ASN A 78 -2.88 -0.39 5.27
C ASN A 78 -3.01 -1.70 4.49
N VAL A 79 -1.93 -2.14 3.83
CA VAL A 79 -1.91 -3.39 3.09
C VAL A 79 -1.85 -4.58 4.04
N ILE A 80 -1.05 -4.49 5.11
CA ILE A 80 -0.92 -5.54 6.11
C ILE A 80 -2.27 -5.78 6.80
N GLN A 81 -2.98 -4.72 7.19
CA GLN A 81 -4.30 -4.86 7.76
C GLN A 81 -5.26 -5.61 6.80
N ALA A 82 -5.25 -5.23 5.51
CA ALA A 82 -6.09 -5.89 4.52
C ALA A 82 -5.75 -7.38 4.31
N ILE A 83 -4.48 -7.80 4.41
CA ILE A 83 -4.10 -9.21 4.25
C ILE A 83 -4.35 -10.05 5.52
N VAL A 84 -4.24 -9.44 6.70
CA VAL A 84 -4.57 -10.08 7.98
C VAL A 84 -6.07 -10.39 8.00
N GLU A 85 -6.91 -9.46 7.53
CA GLU A 85 -8.34 -9.68 7.34
C GLU A 85 -8.66 -10.82 6.34
N GLN A 86 -7.79 -11.05 5.35
CA GLN A 86 -7.90 -12.15 4.39
C GLN A 86 -7.33 -13.49 4.92
N GLY A 87 -6.68 -13.49 6.08
CA GLY A 87 -6.15 -14.70 6.72
C GLY A 87 -4.77 -15.14 6.20
N MET A 88 -3.98 -14.23 5.65
CA MET A 88 -2.63 -14.51 5.16
C MET A 88 -1.65 -14.63 6.34
N GLN A 89 -0.96 -15.78 6.44
CA GLN A 89 -0.08 -16.08 7.58
C GLN A 89 1.40 -15.94 7.24
N ARG A 90 1.79 -16.26 6.00
CA ARG A 90 3.18 -16.21 5.56
C ARG A 90 3.27 -15.43 4.27
N ALA A 91 4.23 -14.52 4.20
CA ALA A 91 4.49 -13.82 2.96
C ALA A 91 5.99 -13.61 2.76
N GLU A 92 6.43 -13.75 1.52
CA GLU A 92 7.79 -13.39 1.11
C GLU A 92 7.83 -11.92 0.71
N VAL A 93 8.87 -11.19 1.07
CA VAL A 93 8.99 -9.77 0.73
C VAL A 93 10.00 -9.58 -0.39
N MET A 94 9.56 -9.00 -1.49
CA MET A 94 10.39 -8.66 -2.63
C MET A 94 10.45 -7.15 -2.82
N ILE A 95 11.65 -6.57 -2.70
CA ILE A 95 11.84 -5.13 -2.80
C ILE A 95 12.52 -4.79 -4.12
N LYS A 96 11.92 -3.86 -4.87
CA LYS A 96 12.47 -3.34 -6.12
C LYS A 96 12.75 -1.84 -5.99
N GLY A 97 13.96 -1.44 -6.41
CA GLY A 97 14.34 -0.04 -6.62
C GLY A 97 15.33 0.53 -5.60
N PRO A 98 15.96 1.67 -5.94
CA PRO A 98 16.85 2.39 -5.05
C PRO A 98 16.04 3.23 -4.08
N SER A 99 16.10 2.98 -2.77
CA SER A 99 15.56 3.95 -1.82
C SER A 99 16.05 3.81 -0.38
N LEU A 100 16.07 4.97 0.30
CA LEU A 100 16.17 5.16 1.75
C LEU A 100 14.93 4.63 2.51
N LYS A 101 13.84 4.30 1.79
CA LYS A 101 12.53 3.96 2.36
C LYS A 101 12.28 2.46 2.51
N ARG A 102 13.27 1.62 2.16
CA ARG A 102 13.14 0.15 2.29
C ARG A 102 12.93 -0.25 3.74
N ASP A 103 13.80 0.24 4.62
CA ASP A 103 13.74 -0.04 6.06
C ASP A 103 12.40 0.39 6.65
N ALA A 104 11.96 1.60 6.30
CA ALA A 104 10.66 2.12 6.71
C ALA A 104 9.46 1.29 6.19
N ALA A 105 9.55 0.70 4.99
CA ALA A 105 8.50 -0.18 4.46
C ALA A 105 8.54 -1.59 5.07
N LEU A 106 9.71 -2.07 5.47
CA LEU A 106 9.90 -3.37 6.10
C LEU A 106 9.42 -3.39 7.55
N ARG A 107 9.64 -2.29 8.29
CA ARG A 107 9.32 -2.22 9.71
C ARG A 107 7.88 -2.61 10.06
N PRO A 108 6.83 -2.10 9.39
CA PRO A 108 5.47 -2.53 9.67
C PRO A 108 5.22 -4.01 9.39
N ILE A 109 5.98 -4.65 8.50
CA ILE A 109 5.82 -6.09 8.18
C ILE A 109 6.37 -6.96 9.32
N VAL A 110 7.43 -6.50 9.99
CA VAL A 110 8.10 -7.24 11.07
C VAL A 110 7.41 -7.06 12.42
N GLU A 111 6.66 -5.97 12.61
CA GLU A 111 5.94 -5.66 13.86
C GLU A 111 4.59 -6.41 14.00
N VAL A 112 4.20 -7.26 13.05
CA VAL A 112 2.91 -8.01 13.02
C VAL A 112 3.15 -9.50 13.10
#